data_AF-A0A6J4NA64-F1
#
_entry.id   AF-A0A6J4NA64-F1
#
_cell.length_a   1.000
_cell.length_b   1.000
_cell.length_c   1.000
_cell.angle_alpha   90.00
_cell.angle_beta   90.00
_cell.angle_gamma   90.00
#
_symmetry.space_group_name_H-M   'P 1'
#
loop_
_entity.id
_entity.type
_entity.pdbx_description
1 polymer ?
#
loop_
_entity_poly.entity_id
_entity_poly.type
_entity_poly.pdbx_seq_one_letter_code
_entity_poly.pdbx_strand_id
1 'polypeptide(L)'
;MAHNGSLILVKGRDVMVQAWYQGGISVFDFTDSANPTELAWFDRGALSADRLVLGGSWSAYWYNGHIFSSDIQKGLDVLKLTDARTNVAKSVRMDQFNPQSQPSFNG
;
A
#
# COMPACT_ATOMS: atom_id res chain seq x y z
N MET A 1 11.82 5.83 5.44
CA MET A 1 12.44 5.45 4.15
C MET A 1 11.33 4.87 3.29
N ALA A 2 11.17 5.31 2.04
CA ALA A 2 10.27 4.63 1.10
C ALA A 2 10.87 3.27 0.75
N HIS A 3 10.05 2.22 0.72
CA HIS A 3 10.49 0.92 0.26
C HIS A 3 9.57 0.40 -0.86
N ASN A 4 8.91 -0.74 -0.70
CA ASN A 4 8.13 -1.33 -1.79
C ASN A 4 6.64 -0.99 -1.70
N GLY A 5 6.06 -0.62 -2.84
CA GLY A 5 4.67 -0.28 -3.01
C GLY A 5 4.09 -0.83 -4.32
N SER A 6 2.78 -0.68 -4.52
CA SER A 6 2.13 -0.93 -5.82
C SER A 6 0.96 0.00 -6.05
N LEU A 7 0.53 0.11 -7.30
CA LEU A 7 -0.73 0.76 -7.64
C LEU A 7 -1.91 -0.03 -7.05
N ILE A 8 -2.95 0.72 -6.69
CA ILE A 8 -4.30 0.23 -6.45
C ILE A 8 -5.10 0.57 -7.72
N LEU A 9 -5.68 -0.44 -8.35
CA LEU A 9 -6.27 -0.32 -9.68
C LEU A 9 -7.63 0.39 -9.65
N VAL A 10 -7.61 1.70 -9.49
CA VAL A 10 -8.78 2.57 -9.51
C VAL A 10 -8.93 3.16 -10.91
N LYS A 11 -10.01 2.83 -11.62
CA LYS A 11 -10.22 3.31 -13.00
C LYS A 11 -10.18 4.84 -13.05
N GLY A 12 -9.28 5.38 -13.88
CA GLY A 12 -9.13 6.83 -14.11
C GLY A 12 -8.42 7.60 -12.98
N ARG A 13 -7.77 6.90 -12.04
CA ARG A 13 -6.96 7.51 -10.98
C ARG A 13 -5.67 6.76 -10.77
N ASP A 14 -4.63 7.49 -10.42
CA ASP A 14 -3.35 6.95 -10.02
C ASP A 14 -3.29 6.90 -8.49
N VAL A 15 -3.68 5.75 -7.95
CA VAL A 15 -3.68 5.49 -6.50
C VAL A 15 -2.59 4.49 -6.19
N MET A 16 -1.80 4.76 -5.16
CA MET A 16 -0.69 3.89 -4.73
C MET A 16 -0.83 3.53 -3.26
N VAL A 17 -0.39 2.32 -2.93
CA VAL A 17 -0.03 1.94 -1.55
C VAL A 17 1.48 1.79 -1.46
N GLN A 18 2.08 2.35 -0.40
CA GLN A 18 3.52 2.40 -0.22
C GLN A 18 3.88 2.06 1.23
N ALA A 19 4.95 1.27 1.40
CA ALA A 19 5.55 1.00 2.70
C ALA A 19 6.66 2.00 3.06
N TRP A 20 6.75 2.35 4.34
CA TRP A 20 7.59 3.41 4.89
C TRP A 20 8.44 3.00 6.11
N TYR A 21 8.87 1.74 6.23
CA TYR A 21 9.49 1.21 7.46
C TYR A 21 8.65 1.58 8.69
N GLN A 22 9.24 2.24 9.69
CA GLN A 22 8.56 2.63 10.92
C GLN A 22 7.48 3.70 10.72
N GLY A 23 7.31 4.25 9.51
CA GLY A 23 6.14 5.04 9.15
C GLY A 23 4.92 4.21 8.73
N GLY A 24 5.03 2.88 8.75
CA GLY A 24 3.95 1.97 8.37
C GLY A 24 3.68 1.97 6.88
N ILE A 25 2.40 2.03 6.50
CA ILE A 25 1.97 2.16 5.11
C ILE A 25 1.09 3.40 4.93
N SER A 26 1.14 3.99 3.74
CA SER A 26 0.17 4.99 3.29
C SER A 26 -0.44 4.62 1.94
N VAL A 27 -1.70 4.99 1.78
CA VAL A 27 -2.45 4.95 0.52
C VAL A 27 -2.69 6.38 0.10
N PHE A 28 -2.27 6.76 -1.10
CA PHE A 28 -2.40 8.12 -1.60
C PHE A 28 -2.84 8.14 -3.07
N ASP A 29 -3.58 9.18 -3.43
CA ASP A 29 -3.90 9.53 -4.81
C ASP A 29 -2.88 10.57 -5.31
N PHE A 30 -2.24 10.28 -6.43
CA PHE A 30 -1.30 11.14 -7.12
C PHE A 30 -1.67 11.37 -8.58
N THR A 31 -2.95 11.20 -8.93
CA THR A 31 -3.52 11.51 -10.26
C THR A 31 -3.14 12.94 -10.69
N ASP A 32 -3.21 13.89 -9.76
CA ASP A 32 -2.46 15.14 -9.88
C ASP A 32 -1.16 15.02 -9.08
N SER A 33 -0.07 14.71 -9.78
CA SER A 33 1.23 14.51 -9.14
C SER A 33 1.82 15.80 -8.54
N ALA A 34 1.31 16.97 -8.89
CA ALA A 34 1.71 18.22 -8.24
C ALA A 34 1.02 18.41 -6.87
N ASN A 35 -0.11 17.75 -6.64
CA ASN A 35 -0.91 17.88 -5.41
C ASN A 35 -1.38 16.50 -4.89
N PRO A 36 -0.45 15.58 -4.53
CA PRO A 36 -0.83 14.27 -4.03
C PRO A 36 -1.59 14.37 -2.71
N THR A 37 -2.62 13.52 -2.54
CA THR A 37 -3.46 13.52 -1.35
C THR A 37 -3.45 12.14 -0.69
N GLU A 38 -3.12 12.08 0.60
CA GLU A 38 -3.25 10.84 1.38
C GLU A 38 -4.73 10.48 1.58
N LEU A 39 -5.04 9.20 1.36
CA LEU A 39 -6.39 8.65 1.50
C LEU A 39 -6.54 7.84 2.79
N ALA A 40 -5.50 7.09 3.17
CA ALA A 40 -5.47 6.25 4.36
C ALA A 40 -4.03 5.93 4.78
N TRP A 41 -3.85 5.53 6.03
CA TRP A 41 -2.58 5.02 6.54
C TRP A 41 -2.83 3.91 7.56
N PHE A 42 -1.80 3.11 7.83
CA PHE A 42 -1.79 2.13 8.91
C PHE A 42 -0.36 1.98 9.43
N ASP A 43 -0.21 2.04 10.75
CA ASP A 43 1.05 1.78 11.46
C ASP A 43 0.77 0.97 12.74
N ARG A 44 1.65 0.02 13.05
CA ARG A 44 1.61 -0.78 14.28
C ARG A 44 2.31 -0.08 15.45
N GLY A 45 2.79 1.14 15.24
CA GLY A 45 3.52 1.93 16.23
C GLY A 45 4.94 1.43 16.46
N ALA A 46 5.67 2.20 17.27
CA ALA A 46 7.07 1.94 17.59
C ALA A 46 7.30 0.53 18.16
N LEU A 47 8.46 -0.04 17.85
CA LEU A 47 8.91 -1.33 18.40
C LEU A 47 9.47 -1.20 19.82
N SER A 48 9.98 -0.03 20.17
CA SER A 48 10.59 0.28 21.46
C SER A 48 10.41 1.77 21.73
N ALA A 49 10.15 2.13 22.99
CA ALA A 49 10.06 3.53 23.42
C ALA A 49 11.43 4.13 23.79
N ASP A 50 12.44 3.28 23.94
CA ASP A 50 13.71 3.55 24.63
C ASP A 50 14.94 3.38 23.75
N ARG A 51 14.83 2.64 22.64
CA ARG A 51 15.96 2.34 21.75
C ARG A 51 15.56 2.32 20.28
N LEU A 52 16.49 2.70 19.42
CA LEU A 52 16.31 2.61 17.97
C LEU A 52 16.45 1.16 17.53
N VAL A 53 15.39 0.63 16.93
CA VAL A 53 15.33 -0.75 16.40
C VAL A 53 14.88 -0.67 14.95
N LEU A 54 15.61 -1.32 14.04
CA LEU A 54 15.16 -1.46 12.66
C LEU A 54 13.85 -2.25 12.62
N GLY A 55 12.85 -1.71 11.91
CA GLY A 55 11.54 -2.32 11.84
C GLY A 55 10.53 -1.59 10.97
N GLY A 56 9.29 -2.06 11.02
CA GLY A 56 8.17 -1.49 10.27
C GLY A 56 7.96 -2.15 8.91
N SER A 57 7.05 -1.59 8.13
CA SER A 57 6.64 -2.16 6.84
C SER A 57 7.74 -2.08 5.79
N TRP A 58 8.13 -3.25 5.26
CA TRP A 58 9.09 -3.42 4.16
C TRP A 58 8.41 -3.36 2.79
N SER A 59 7.23 -3.95 2.67
CA SER A 59 6.45 -3.93 1.43
C SER A 59 4.98 -3.74 1.72
N ALA A 60 4.26 -3.15 0.77
CA ALA A 60 2.81 -3.05 0.78
C ALA A 60 2.30 -3.19 -0.66
N TYR A 61 1.53 -4.23 -0.94
CA TYR A 61 1.02 -4.51 -2.27
C TYR A 61 -0.48 -4.70 -2.26
N TRP A 62 -1.15 -4.07 -3.21
CA TRP A 62 -2.56 -4.32 -3.43
C TRP A 62 -2.76 -5.58 -4.28
N TYR A 63 -3.65 -6.45 -3.84
CA TYR A 63 -4.07 -7.61 -4.62
C TYR A 63 -5.52 -7.97 -4.29
N ASN A 64 -6.38 -7.99 -5.32
CA ASN A 64 -7.74 -8.52 -5.23
C ASN A 64 -8.56 -7.92 -4.05
N GLY A 65 -8.44 -6.60 -3.85
CA GLY A 65 -9.23 -5.84 -2.87
C GLY A 65 -8.63 -5.78 -1.46
N HIS A 66 -7.45 -6.36 -1.25
CA HIS A 66 -6.71 -6.27 0.01
C HIS A 66 -5.33 -5.67 -0.23
N ILE A 67 -4.76 -5.10 0.84
CA ILE A 67 -3.36 -4.70 0.90
C ILE A 67 -2.64 -5.73 1.76
N PHE A 68 -1.58 -6.30 1.21
CA PHE A 68 -0.69 -7.23 1.90
C PHE A 68 0.58 -6.47 2.26
N SER A 69 0.86 -6.34 3.55
CA SER A 69 2.07 -5.66 4.03
C SER A 69 2.95 -6.60 4.83
N SER A 70 4.23 -6.68 4.46
CA SER A 70 5.24 -7.41 5.21
C SER A 70 6.00 -6.44 6.12
N ASP A 71 6.00 -6.67 7.42
CA ASP A 71 6.81 -5.97 8.42
C ASP A 71 8.10 -6.74 8.71
N ILE A 72 9.21 -6.01 8.87
CA ILE A 72 10.54 -6.57 9.16
C ILE A 72 10.54 -7.44 10.42
N GLN A 73 9.75 -7.07 11.44
CA GLN A 73 9.74 -7.67 12.77
C GLN A 73 8.36 -8.25 13.16
N LYS A 74 7.28 -7.59 12.75
CA LYS A 74 5.90 -7.90 13.19
C LYS A 74 5.14 -8.86 12.26
N GLY A 75 5.75 -9.32 11.16
CA GLY A 75 5.18 -10.34 10.28
C GLY A 75 4.28 -9.79 9.17
N LEU A 76 3.11 -10.38 8.96
CA LEU A 76 2.22 -10.06 7.83
C LEU A 76 0.94 -9.36 8.31
N ASP A 77 0.60 -8.27 7.63
CA ASP A 77 -0.68 -7.58 7.72
C ASP A 77 -1.50 -7.79 6.44
N VAL A 78 -2.78 -8.15 6.60
CA VAL A 78 -3.75 -8.22 5.50
C VAL A 78 -4.86 -7.22 5.79
N LEU A 79 -4.84 -6.11 5.05
CA LEU A 79 -5.64 -4.93 5.34
C LEU A 79 -6.72 -4.77 4.27
N LYS A 80 -7.93 -4.44 4.72
CA LYS A 80 -9.05 -4.11 3.83
C LYS A 80 -9.20 -2.61 3.73
N LEU A 81 -9.08 -2.07 2.51
CA LEU A 81 -9.34 -0.65 2.26
C LEU A 81 -10.85 -0.41 2.14
N THR A 82 -11.39 0.42 3.03
CA THR A 82 -12.83 0.75 3.11
C THR A 82 -13.17 2.13 2.58
N ASP A 83 -12.19 2.85 2.01
CA ASP A 83 -12.41 4.15 1.40
C ASP A 83 -13.27 4.04 0.13
N ALA A 84 -14.41 4.75 0.10
CA ALA A 84 -15.36 4.70 -1.00
C ALA A 84 -14.75 5.09 -2.35
N ARG A 85 -13.77 5.99 -2.36
CA ARG A 85 -13.08 6.49 -3.54
C ARG A 85 -12.23 5.40 -4.22
N THR A 86 -11.99 4.28 -3.54
CA THR A 86 -11.21 3.13 -4.03
C THR A 86 -12.05 1.90 -4.33
N ASN A 87 -13.37 1.94 -4.09
CA ASN A 87 -14.24 0.77 -4.18
C ASN A 87 -14.23 0.10 -5.56
N VAL A 88 -14.06 0.88 -6.64
CA VAL A 88 -13.99 0.34 -8.00
C VAL A 88 -12.80 -0.61 -8.20
N ALA A 89 -11.73 -0.51 -7.40
CA ALA A 89 -10.61 -1.45 -7.50
C ALA A 89 -11.01 -2.87 -7.11
N LYS A 90 -12.05 -3.04 -6.28
CA LYS A 90 -12.52 -4.36 -5.83
C LYS A 90 -13.14 -5.20 -6.94
N SER A 91 -13.56 -4.58 -8.05
CA SER A 91 -14.06 -5.31 -9.22
C SER A 91 -12.94 -5.81 -10.12
N VAL A 92 -11.70 -5.35 -9.92
CA VAL A 92 -10.55 -5.86 -10.66
C VAL A 92 -10.06 -7.15 -10.00
N ARG A 93 -10.00 -8.21 -10.78
CA ARG A 93 -9.48 -9.52 -10.37
C ARG A 93 -8.30 -9.89 -11.26
N MET A 94 -7.22 -10.31 -10.62
CA MET A 94 -6.02 -10.78 -11.29
C MET A 94 -5.70 -12.19 -10.82
N ASP A 95 -5.47 -13.10 -11.76
CA ASP A 95 -5.00 -14.46 -11.47
C ASP A 95 -3.53 -14.46 -11.06
N GLN A 96 -2.74 -13.56 -11.67
CA GLN A 96 -1.34 -13.32 -11.33
C GLN A 96 -1.09 -11.82 -11.19
N PHE A 97 -0.29 -11.45 -10.19
CA PHE A 97 0.13 -10.07 -9.98
C PHE A 97 1.60 -10.02 -9.58
N ASN A 98 2.42 -9.40 -10.44
CA ASN A 98 3.78 -9.05 -10.10
C ASN A 98 3.86 -7.52 -9.85
N PRO A 99 3.99 -7.07 -8.60
CA PRO A 99 4.03 -5.64 -8.30
C PRO A 99 5.23 -4.92 -8.93
N GLN A 100 6.33 -5.63 -9.21
CA GLN A 100 7.52 -5.03 -9.82
C GLN A 100 7.37 -4.75 -11.32
N SER A 101 6.45 -5.43 -12.01
CA SER A 101 6.19 -5.16 -13.44
C SER A 101 5.07 -4.14 -13.66
N GLN A 102 4.44 -3.62 -12.60
CA GLN A 102 3.32 -2.65 -12.65
C GLN A 102 2.29 -2.96 -13.76
N PRO A 103 1.63 -4.13 -13.73
CA PRO A 103 0.75 -4.57 -14.82
C PRO A 103 -0.44 -3.61 -15.00
N SER A 104 -0.81 -3.37 -16.26
CA SER A 104 -1.93 -2.51 -16.64
C SER A 104 -3.27 -3.25 -16.55
N PHE A 105 -4.39 -2.50 -16.65
CA PHE A 105 -5.75 -3.06 -16.61
C PHE A 105 -6.05 -4.15 -17.68
N ASN A 106 -5.25 -4.26 -18.75
CA ASN A 106 -5.55 -5.13 -19.89
C ASN A 106 -4.67 -6.40 -19.98
N GLY A 107 -3.81 -6.66 -18.98
CA GLY A 107 -2.81 -7.74 -19.07
C GLY A 107 -1.53 -7.26 -19.71
#